data_AF-A0AAE3VDC9-F1
#
_entry.id   AF-A0AAE3VDC9-F1
#
_cell.length_a   1.000
_cell.length_b   1.000
_cell.length_c   1.000
_cell.angle_alpha   90.00
_cell.angle_beta   90.00
_cell.angle_gamma   90.00
#
_symmetry.space_group_name_H-M   'P 1'
#
loop_
_entity.id
_entity.type
_entity.pdbx_description
1 polymer ?
#
loop_
_entity_poly.entity_id
_entity_poly.type
_entity_poly.pdbx_seq_one_letter_code
_entity_poly.pdbx_strand_id
1 'polypeptide(L)'
;MLMAFMKPTTVVIQVGSMSLQWHELQPLIRQFIDPNQNKSSEESSKILRTLMQRIALRGLYLHEANARNIQVSEEQRRANEQQLEQGLQGNSRGATTEDVKKALAAGKSTLLSLSEEDAQRVVTLGNQLLAEITITDGEVDQQLLAMKAVRDSMQKQNESIKQFALGLLQKPEALTDQGFAYLAKEYSDGVEAKQGGVLNYDFTRSELATVNHIEQFELQVGQTSPLYETPTAFRVMRVLSRVAPEKEGDAEKLRAAQWLFRKMPVADEKSRDDLRAQLLVSKQKNAVAAIGQSLAKKYPVSCVFSQVAFGQKR
;
A
#
# COMPACT_ATOMS: atom_id res chain seq x y z
N MET A 1 -16.55 -20.66 7.70
CA MET A 1 -17.55 -21.63 8.21
C MET A 1 -18.70 -20.95 8.99
N LEU A 2 -18.42 -19.98 9.90
CA LEU A 2 -19.47 -19.26 10.67
C LEU A 2 -20.59 -18.60 9.84
N MET A 3 -20.29 -18.12 8.63
CA MET A 3 -21.27 -17.39 7.80
C MET A 3 -22.39 -18.26 7.20
N ALA A 4 -22.17 -19.58 7.08
CA ALA A 4 -23.15 -20.48 6.45
C ALA A 4 -24.35 -20.79 7.35
N PHE A 5 -24.26 -20.52 8.65
CA PHE A 5 -25.25 -20.93 9.65
C PHE A 5 -26.10 -19.77 10.21
N MET A 6 -25.89 -18.53 9.75
CA MET A 6 -26.67 -17.39 10.23
C MET A 6 -28.05 -17.36 9.58
N LYS A 7 -29.11 -17.29 10.40
CA LYS A 7 -30.48 -17.10 9.92
C LYS A 7 -30.61 -15.73 9.24
N PRO A 8 -31.45 -15.58 8.20
CA PRO A 8 -31.66 -14.30 7.51
C PRO A 8 -32.01 -13.13 8.45
N THR A 9 -32.72 -13.41 9.54
CA THR A 9 -33.19 -12.43 10.54
C THR A 9 -32.20 -12.17 11.68
N THR A 10 -31.04 -12.84 11.69
CA THR A 10 -30.01 -12.61 12.72
C THR A 10 -29.52 -11.17 12.64
N VAL A 11 -29.63 -10.42 13.74
CA VAL A 11 -29.03 -9.09 13.87
C VAL A 11 -27.52 -9.26 13.96
N VAL A 12 -26.82 -8.75 12.95
CA VAL A 12 -25.36 -8.87 12.82
C VAL A 12 -24.66 -7.72 13.51
N ILE A 13 -25.23 -6.52 13.39
CA ILE A 13 -24.72 -5.32 14.03
C ILE A 13 -25.87 -4.44 14.48
N GLN A 14 -25.73 -3.88 15.67
CA GLN A 14 -26.66 -2.91 16.25
C GLN A 14 -25.86 -1.71 16.73
N VAL A 15 -26.32 -0.51 16.41
CA VAL A 15 -25.74 0.76 16.84
C VAL A 15 -26.89 1.61 17.34
N GLY A 16 -26.96 1.86 18.64
CA GLY A 16 -28.09 2.56 19.25
C GLY A 16 -29.43 1.87 18.93
N SER A 17 -30.34 2.59 18.26
CA SER A 17 -31.65 2.08 17.84
C SER A 17 -31.64 1.46 16.44
N MET A 18 -30.51 1.48 15.74
CA MET A 18 -30.38 0.93 14.39
C MET A 18 -29.84 -0.49 14.45
N SER A 19 -30.41 -1.38 13.66
CA SER A 19 -29.97 -2.78 13.55
C SER A 19 -29.79 -3.14 12.08
N LEU A 20 -28.84 -4.03 11.79
CA LEU A 20 -28.63 -4.61 10.48
C LEU A 20 -28.72 -6.12 10.57
N GLN A 21 -29.56 -6.72 9.73
CA GLN A 21 -29.77 -8.15 9.68
C GLN A 21 -28.86 -8.82 8.65
N TRP A 22 -28.67 -10.13 8.79
CA TRP A 22 -27.76 -10.91 7.95
C TRP A 22 -28.12 -10.87 6.46
N HIS A 23 -29.41 -10.97 6.13
CA HIS A 23 -29.85 -10.97 4.73
C HIS A 23 -29.55 -9.66 4.00
N GLU A 24 -29.52 -8.53 4.71
CA GLU A 24 -29.18 -7.21 4.16
C GLU A 24 -27.67 -7.08 3.91
N LEU A 25 -26.85 -7.67 4.79
CA LEU A 25 -25.40 -7.60 4.72
C LEU A 25 -24.78 -8.61 3.74
N GLN A 26 -25.40 -9.78 3.59
CA GLN A 26 -24.88 -10.90 2.80
C GLN A 26 -24.51 -10.53 1.35
N PRO A 27 -25.32 -9.77 0.59
CA PRO A 27 -24.98 -9.36 -0.77
C PRO A 27 -23.69 -8.53 -0.84
N LEU A 28 -23.48 -7.64 0.14
CA LEU A 28 -22.28 -6.81 0.20
C LEU A 28 -21.04 -7.67 0.49
N ILE A 29 -21.13 -8.62 1.42
CA ILE A 29 -20.01 -9.51 1.71
C ILE A 29 -19.60 -10.31 0.48
N ARG A 30 -20.58 -10.83 -0.29
CA ARG A 30 -20.31 -11.59 -1.52
C ARG A 30 -19.60 -10.76 -2.59
N GLN A 31 -19.84 -9.45 -2.65
CA GLN A 31 -19.13 -8.55 -3.58
C GLN A 31 -17.65 -8.36 -3.22
N PHE A 32 -17.29 -8.38 -1.93
CA PHE A 32 -15.92 -8.16 -1.47
C PHE A 32 -15.10 -9.44 -1.31
N ILE A 33 -15.79 -10.52 -0.96
CA ILE A 33 -15.23 -11.86 -0.72
C ILE A 33 -15.76 -12.75 -1.85
N ASP A 34 -15.20 -12.57 -3.05
CA ASP A 34 -15.44 -13.45 -4.18
C ASP A 34 -14.77 -14.80 -3.89
N PRO A 35 -15.53 -15.91 -3.79
CA PRO A 35 -14.95 -17.22 -3.53
C PRO A 35 -14.00 -17.69 -4.64
N ASN A 36 -14.04 -17.09 -5.83
CA ASN A 36 -13.13 -17.42 -6.93
C ASN A 36 -11.79 -16.68 -6.84
N GLN A 37 -11.69 -15.63 -6.01
CA GLN A 37 -10.42 -15.00 -5.72
C GLN A 37 -9.73 -15.80 -4.62
N ASN A 38 -8.54 -16.34 -4.89
CA ASN A 38 -7.68 -17.07 -3.94
C ASN A 38 -7.13 -16.16 -2.81
N LYS A 39 -8.02 -15.43 -2.12
CA LYS A 39 -7.68 -14.62 -0.95
C LYS A 39 -7.56 -15.53 0.26
N SER A 40 -6.59 -15.23 1.12
CA SER A 40 -6.44 -16.00 2.35
C SER A 40 -7.65 -15.78 3.28
N SER A 41 -7.88 -16.73 4.18
CA SER A 41 -8.91 -16.60 5.23
C SER A 41 -8.65 -15.36 6.12
N GLU A 42 -7.37 -15.02 6.33
CA GLU A 42 -6.96 -13.85 7.11
C GLU A 42 -7.32 -12.53 6.41
N GLU A 43 -7.07 -12.42 5.10
CA GLU A 43 -7.45 -11.26 4.30
C GLU A 43 -8.96 -11.05 4.30
N SER A 44 -9.72 -12.13 4.12
CA SER A 44 -11.19 -12.11 4.14
C SER A 44 -11.72 -11.64 5.50
N SER A 45 -11.12 -12.10 6.60
CA SER A 45 -11.45 -11.65 7.96
C SER A 45 -11.12 -10.16 8.17
N LYS A 46 -9.99 -9.69 7.65
CA LYS A 46 -9.59 -8.27 7.70
C LYS A 46 -10.54 -7.37 6.91
N ILE A 47 -10.97 -7.80 5.73
CA ILE A 47 -11.95 -7.09 4.90
C ILE A 47 -13.29 -7.00 5.63
N LEU A 48 -13.80 -8.13 6.15
CA LEU A 48 -15.07 -8.16 6.87
C LEU A 48 -15.02 -7.26 8.12
N ARG A 49 -13.94 -7.32 8.90
CA ARG A 49 -13.72 -6.44 10.06
C ARG A 49 -13.77 -4.98 9.68
N THR A 50 -13.09 -4.61 8.60
CA THR A 50 -13.06 -3.23 8.10
C THR A 50 -14.45 -2.78 7.65
N LEU A 51 -15.21 -3.65 6.97
CA LEU A 51 -16.59 -3.38 6.57
C LEU A 51 -17.49 -3.15 7.79
N MET A 52 -17.41 -4.02 8.80
CA MET A 52 -18.20 -3.90 10.03
C MET A 52 -17.87 -2.62 10.80
N GLN A 53 -16.58 -2.27 10.90
CA GLN A 53 -16.15 -1.02 11.52
C GLN A 53 -16.71 0.21 10.80
N ARG A 54 -16.69 0.22 9.46
CA ARG A 54 -17.25 1.32 8.66
C ARG A 54 -18.76 1.47 8.85
N ILE A 55 -19.49 0.36 8.87
CA ILE A 55 -20.95 0.35 9.10
C ILE A 55 -21.26 0.86 10.50
N ALA A 56 -20.54 0.36 11.52
CA ALA A 56 -20.70 0.80 12.90
C ALA A 56 -20.43 2.31 13.04
N LEU A 57 -19.30 2.76 12.50
CA LEU A 57 -18.88 4.16 12.56
C LEU A 57 -19.91 5.08 11.90
N ARG A 58 -20.45 4.69 10.75
CA ARG A 58 -21.54 5.43 10.10
C ARG A 58 -22.76 5.57 11.01
N GLY A 59 -23.21 4.47 11.61
CA GLY A 59 -24.34 4.48 12.54
C GLY A 59 -24.08 5.39 13.75
N LEU A 60 -22.85 5.37 14.28
CA LEU A 60 -22.44 6.23 15.40
C LEU A 60 -22.47 7.71 15.05
N TYR A 61 -21.93 8.08 13.88
CA TYR A 61 -21.96 9.45 13.39
C TYR A 61 -23.38 9.93 13.13
N LEU A 62 -24.24 9.09 12.57
CA LEU A 62 -25.64 9.44 12.34
C LEU A 62 -26.39 9.66 13.67
N HIS A 63 -26.16 8.79 14.66
CA HIS A 63 -26.71 8.97 16.00
C HIS A 63 -26.24 10.26 16.67
N GLU A 64 -24.96 10.58 16.56
CA GLU A 64 -24.40 11.82 17.10
C GLU A 64 -24.95 13.06 16.37
N ALA A 65 -25.07 13.01 15.04
CA ALA A 65 -25.60 14.12 14.24
C ALA A 65 -27.06 14.43 14.61
N ASN A 66 -27.87 13.38 14.80
CA ASN A 66 -29.24 13.51 15.26
C ASN A 66 -29.32 14.03 16.70
N ALA A 67 -28.46 13.53 17.60
CA ALA A 67 -28.42 14.00 18.98
C ALA A 67 -28.02 15.48 19.11
N ARG A 68 -27.19 15.99 18.19
CA ARG A 68 -26.80 17.41 18.12
C ARG A 68 -27.77 18.29 17.32
N ASN A 69 -28.84 17.71 16.74
CA ASN A 69 -29.76 18.41 15.84
C ASN A 69 -29.03 19.19 14.73
N ILE A 70 -28.03 18.57 14.10
CA ILE A 70 -27.25 19.21 13.02
C ILE A 70 -28.21 19.58 11.87
N GLN A 71 -28.30 20.87 11.58
CA GLN A 71 -28.99 21.39 10.40
C GLN A 71 -27.99 21.70 9.30
N VAL A 72 -28.30 21.34 8.06
CA VAL A 72 -27.46 21.62 6.90
C VAL A 72 -28.14 22.66 6.05
N SER A 73 -27.51 23.84 5.96
CA SER A 73 -27.99 24.92 5.10
C SER A 73 -27.83 24.55 3.60
N GLU A 74 -28.62 25.20 2.74
CA GLU A 74 -28.50 25.02 1.28
C GLU A 74 -27.10 25.38 0.75
N GLU A 75 -26.46 26.39 1.34
CA GLU A 75 -25.08 26.76 1.01
C GLU A 75 -24.09 25.63 1.34
N GLN A 76 -24.21 25.04 2.53
CA GLN A 76 -23.39 23.89 2.93
C GLN A 76 -23.66 22.65 2.06
N ARG A 77 -24.91 22.41 1.65
CA ARG A 77 -25.23 21.31 0.72
C ARG A 77 -24.49 21.47 -0.60
N ARG A 78 -24.54 22.66 -1.19
CA ARG A 78 -23.80 22.97 -2.44
C ARG A 78 -22.29 22.82 -2.27
N ALA A 79 -21.75 23.30 -1.15
CA ALA A 79 -20.32 23.14 -0.85
C ALA A 79 -19.91 21.66 -0.72
N ASN A 80 -20.72 20.86 -0.02
CA ASN A 80 -20.47 19.42 0.13
C ASN A 80 -20.60 18.68 -1.22
N GLU A 81 -21.53 19.08 -2.08
CA GLU A 81 -21.67 18.53 -3.44
C GLU A 81 -20.47 18.86 -4.33
N GLN A 82 -19.98 20.10 -4.30
CA GLN A 82 -18.77 20.49 -5.01
C GLN A 82 -17.54 19.73 -4.52
N GLN A 83 -17.40 19.55 -3.20
CA GLN A 83 -16.32 18.72 -2.63
C GLN A 83 -16.43 17.26 -3.06
N LEU A 84 -17.65 16.71 -3.13
CA LEU A 84 -17.88 15.36 -3.64
C LEU A 84 -17.48 15.26 -5.12
N GLU A 85 -17.85 16.24 -5.94
CA GLU A 85 -17.50 16.28 -7.36
C GLU A 85 -15.98 16.32 -7.56
N GLN A 86 -15.28 17.21 -6.85
CA GLN A 86 -13.82 17.29 -6.87
C GLN A 86 -13.16 15.97 -6.43
N GLY A 87 -13.71 15.32 -5.39
CA GLY A 87 -13.22 14.02 -4.93
C GLY A 87 -13.45 12.88 -5.93
N LEU A 88 -14.47 12.98 -6.78
CA LEU A 88 -14.78 11.98 -7.79
C LEU A 88 -13.97 12.15 -9.09
N GLN A 89 -13.52 13.36 -9.41
CA GLN A 89 -12.69 13.63 -10.61
C GLN A 89 -11.37 12.82 -10.62
N GLY A 90 -10.85 12.44 -9.45
CA GLY A 90 -9.65 11.59 -9.33
C GLY A 90 -9.93 10.08 -9.23
N ASN A 91 -11.18 9.63 -9.29
CA ASN A 91 -11.53 8.24 -9.07
C ASN A 91 -11.42 7.42 -10.37
N SER A 92 -10.57 6.39 -10.35
CA SER A 92 -10.36 5.48 -11.49
C SER A 92 -11.61 4.71 -11.95
N ARG A 93 -12.68 4.69 -11.14
CA ARG A 93 -13.94 4.03 -11.47
C ARG A 93 -14.91 4.87 -12.29
N GLY A 94 -14.61 6.16 -12.52
CA GLY A 94 -15.45 7.05 -13.32
C GLY A 94 -16.86 7.28 -12.76
N ALA A 95 -17.06 7.08 -11.46
CA ALA A 95 -18.37 7.29 -10.83
C ALA A 95 -18.72 8.77 -10.78
N THR A 96 -19.95 9.11 -11.19
CA THR A 96 -20.44 10.50 -11.18
C THR A 96 -21.12 10.84 -9.85
N THR A 97 -21.32 12.14 -9.59
CA THR A 97 -22.11 12.62 -8.43
C THR A 97 -23.53 12.08 -8.47
N GLU A 98 -24.12 11.96 -9.67
CA GLU A 98 -25.45 11.35 -9.85
C GLU A 98 -25.49 9.88 -9.47
N ASP A 99 -24.45 9.10 -9.78
CA ASP A 99 -24.38 7.69 -9.40
C ASP A 99 -24.33 7.53 -7.88
N VAL A 100 -23.59 8.41 -7.21
CA VAL A 100 -23.56 8.45 -5.74
C VAL A 100 -24.92 8.82 -5.17
N LYS A 101 -25.59 9.84 -5.73
CA LYS A 101 -26.94 10.25 -5.30
C LYS A 101 -27.98 9.15 -5.54
N LYS A 102 -27.93 8.46 -6.68
CA LYS A 102 -28.81 7.31 -6.99
C LYS A 102 -28.59 6.13 -6.04
N ALA A 103 -27.40 6.00 -5.46
CA ALA A 103 -27.11 4.98 -4.45
C ALA A 103 -27.62 5.34 -3.04
N LEU A 104 -28.01 6.60 -2.80
CA LEU A 104 -28.64 7.03 -1.55
C LEU A 104 -30.09 6.57 -1.50
N ALA A 105 -30.59 6.30 -0.28
CA ALA A 105 -31.97 5.86 -0.10
C ALA A 105 -32.94 7.02 -0.26
N ALA A 106 -34.06 6.78 -0.95
CA ALA A 106 -35.18 7.72 -1.01
C ALA A 106 -35.96 7.84 0.32
N GLY A 107 -35.74 6.90 1.25
CA GLY A 107 -36.45 6.80 2.53
C GLY A 107 -35.55 6.95 3.76
N LYS A 108 -36.00 6.43 4.90
CA LYS A 108 -35.28 6.51 6.18
C LYS A 108 -33.92 5.83 6.10
N SER A 109 -32.89 6.47 6.66
CA SER A 109 -31.54 5.91 6.74
C SER A 109 -31.50 4.61 7.55
N THR A 110 -30.70 3.67 7.07
CA THR A 110 -30.34 2.41 7.71
C THR A 110 -28.83 2.39 7.97
N LEU A 111 -28.30 1.29 8.51
CA LEU A 111 -26.85 1.13 8.66
C LEU A 111 -26.12 0.96 7.32
N LEU A 112 -26.80 0.45 6.29
CA LEU A 112 -26.22 0.22 4.96
C LEU A 112 -26.49 1.35 3.97
N SER A 113 -27.63 2.02 4.09
CA SER A 113 -28.06 3.09 3.20
C SER A 113 -28.33 4.37 3.98
N LEU A 114 -27.92 5.51 3.42
CA LEU A 114 -28.22 6.82 3.99
C LEU A 114 -29.18 7.55 3.05
N SER A 115 -30.11 8.31 3.62
CA SER A 115 -30.81 9.35 2.88
C SER A 115 -29.83 10.47 2.52
N GLU A 116 -30.15 11.26 1.50
CA GLU A 116 -29.34 12.43 1.14
C GLU A 116 -29.21 13.40 2.32
N GLU A 117 -30.32 13.67 3.02
CA GLU A 117 -30.33 14.55 4.17
C GLU A 117 -29.41 14.05 5.30
N ASP A 118 -29.50 12.77 5.66
CA ASP A 118 -28.67 12.21 6.72
C ASP A 118 -27.21 12.09 6.32
N ALA A 119 -26.92 11.81 5.05
CA ALA A 119 -25.56 11.85 4.52
C ALA A 119 -24.96 13.25 4.67
N GLN A 120 -25.71 14.30 4.31
CA GLN A 120 -25.29 15.68 4.46
C GLN A 120 -25.06 16.07 5.93
N ARG A 121 -25.91 15.61 6.86
CA ARG A 121 -25.72 15.82 8.30
C ARG A 121 -24.46 15.14 8.83
N VAL A 122 -24.22 13.90 8.42
CA VAL A 122 -23.01 13.14 8.80
C VAL A 122 -21.74 13.81 8.27
N VAL A 123 -21.75 14.27 7.01
CA VAL A 123 -20.63 15.03 6.42
C VAL A 123 -20.40 16.32 7.18
N THR A 124 -21.46 17.08 7.47
CA THR A 124 -21.37 18.35 8.21
C THR A 124 -20.81 18.13 9.63
N LEU A 125 -21.29 17.12 10.34
CA LEU A 125 -20.73 16.74 11.65
C LEU A 125 -19.26 16.35 11.52
N GLY A 126 -18.92 15.54 10.52
CA GLY A 126 -17.54 15.15 10.24
C GLY A 126 -16.64 16.37 10.04
N ASN A 127 -17.06 17.32 9.21
CA ASN A 127 -16.33 18.56 8.97
C ASN A 127 -16.16 19.39 10.25
N GLN A 128 -17.20 19.52 11.08
CA GLN A 128 -17.10 20.20 12.38
C GLN A 128 -16.10 19.52 13.32
N LEU A 129 -16.11 18.19 13.40
CA LEU A 129 -15.22 17.43 14.27
C LEU A 129 -13.76 17.44 13.79
N LEU A 130 -13.52 17.64 12.49
CA LEU A 130 -12.19 17.66 11.89
C LEU A 130 -11.65 19.08 11.66
N ALA A 131 -12.49 20.12 11.81
CA ALA A 131 -12.12 21.52 11.54
C ALA A 131 -10.97 22.02 12.43
N GLU A 132 -10.86 21.50 13.66
CA GLU A 132 -9.80 21.88 14.60
C GLU A 132 -8.46 21.19 14.28
N ILE A 133 -8.44 20.22 13.36
CA ILE A 133 -7.24 19.49 12.99
C ILE A 133 -6.42 20.32 12.02
N THR A 134 -5.40 20.97 12.57
CA THR A 134 -4.38 21.68 11.80
C THR A 134 -3.06 20.94 11.85
N ILE A 135 -2.23 21.15 10.81
CA ILE A 135 -0.84 20.71 10.78
C ILE A 135 0.03 21.94 10.96
N THR A 136 0.81 21.94 12.02
CA THR A 136 1.77 23.01 12.32
C THR A 136 3.02 22.85 11.45
N ASP A 137 3.71 23.95 11.20
CA ASP A 137 4.98 23.91 10.48
C ASP A 137 6.05 23.09 11.21
N GLY A 138 6.03 23.12 12.54
CA GLY A 138 6.93 22.30 13.36
C GLY A 138 6.73 20.80 13.19
N GLU A 139 5.49 20.32 13.04
CA GLU A 139 5.21 18.90 12.74
C GLU A 139 5.77 18.50 11.37
N VAL A 140 5.65 19.37 10.37
CA VAL A 140 6.20 19.13 9.02
C VAL A 140 7.73 19.11 9.06
N ASP A 141 8.35 20.06 9.76
CA ASP A 141 9.81 20.14 9.91
C ASP A 141 10.38 18.92 10.64
N GLN A 142 9.74 18.49 11.73
CA GLN A 142 10.14 17.28 12.45
C GLN A 142 10.09 16.06 11.54
N GLN A 143 9.03 15.92 10.74
CA GLN A 143 8.88 14.80 9.82
C GLN A 143 9.90 14.87 8.66
N LEU A 144 10.20 16.06 8.13
CA LEU A 144 11.25 16.25 7.11
C LEU A 144 12.63 15.89 7.66
N LEU A 145 12.95 16.32 8.89
CA LEU A 145 14.21 15.98 9.55
C LEU A 145 14.33 14.47 9.76
N ALA A 146 13.26 13.81 10.20
CA ALA A 146 13.24 12.35 10.36
C ALA A 146 13.43 11.64 9.01
N MET A 147 12.72 12.08 7.96
CA MET A 147 12.86 11.51 6.61
C MET A 147 14.26 11.72 6.04
N LYS A 148 14.84 12.90 6.24
CA LYS A 148 16.21 13.22 5.83
C LYS A 148 17.23 12.34 6.57
N ALA A 149 17.09 12.19 7.89
CA ALA A 149 17.98 11.32 8.67
C ALA A 149 17.92 9.85 8.20
N VAL A 150 16.72 9.34 7.92
CA VAL A 150 16.54 7.99 7.34
C VAL A 150 17.19 7.92 5.95
N ARG A 151 16.96 8.91 5.08
CA ARG A 151 17.57 8.98 3.74
C ARG A 151 19.09 8.96 3.81
N ASP A 152 19.68 9.85 4.60
CA ASP A 152 21.13 9.97 4.77
C ASP A 152 21.72 8.67 5.33
N SER A 153 21.01 7.99 6.25
CA SER A 153 21.40 6.68 6.75
C SER A 153 21.39 5.62 5.65
N MET A 154 20.35 5.56 4.81
CA MET A 154 20.28 4.59 3.70
C MET A 154 21.34 4.87 2.63
N GLN A 155 21.61 6.14 2.34
CA GLN A 155 22.69 6.54 1.43
C GLN A 155 24.06 6.12 1.95
N LYS A 156 24.35 6.34 3.24
CA LYS A 156 25.59 5.88 3.87
C LYS A 156 25.74 4.36 3.83
N GLN A 157 24.64 3.62 4.06
CA GLN A 157 24.65 2.16 3.92
C GLN A 157 24.95 1.73 2.48
N ASN A 158 24.28 2.34 1.50
CA ASN A 158 24.53 2.06 0.09
C ASN A 158 25.98 2.38 -0.31
N GLU A 159 26.54 3.49 0.15
CA GLU A 159 27.93 3.85 -0.10
C GLU A 159 28.90 2.84 0.55
N SER A 160 28.61 2.39 1.78
CA SER A 160 29.41 1.33 2.43
C SER A 160 29.37 0.02 1.65
N ILE A 161 28.20 -0.37 1.12
CA ILE A 161 28.05 -1.57 0.29
C ILE A 161 28.83 -1.40 -1.02
N LYS A 162 28.76 -0.22 -1.64
CA LYS A 162 29.51 0.12 -2.85
C LYS A 162 31.02 -0.01 -2.63
N GLN A 163 31.55 0.59 -1.56
CA GLN A 163 32.97 0.50 -1.22
C GLN A 163 33.39 -0.93 -0.90
N PHE A 164 32.55 -1.70 -0.22
CA PHE A 164 32.79 -3.12 0.02
C PHE A 164 32.89 -3.92 -1.29
N ALA A 165 31.93 -3.73 -2.21
CA ALA A 165 31.94 -4.39 -3.51
C ALA A 165 33.16 -4.00 -4.37
N LEU A 166 33.56 -2.72 -4.34
CA LEU A 166 34.79 -2.24 -4.98
C LEU A 166 36.04 -2.89 -4.37
N GLY A 167 36.08 -3.09 -3.06
CA GLY A 167 37.15 -3.81 -2.38
C GLY A 167 37.24 -5.28 -2.80
N LEU A 168 36.09 -5.94 -3.05
CA LEU A 168 36.07 -7.31 -3.59
C LEU A 168 36.62 -7.38 -5.02
N LEU A 169 36.32 -6.37 -5.86
CA LEU A 169 36.83 -6.29 -7.23
C LEU A 169 38.36 -6.13 -7.32
N GLN A 170 39.01 -5.60 -6.28
CA GLN A 170 40.47 -5.47 -6.21
C GLN A 170 41.18 -6.80 -5.91
N LYS A 171 40.45 -7.83 -5.46
CA LYS A 171 41.01 -9.13 -5.15
C LYS A 171 41.35 -9.91 -6.43
N PRO A 172 42.53 -10.55 -6.54
CA PRO A 172 42.89 -11.35 -7.72
C PRO A 172 41.86 -12.44 -8.07
N GLU A 173 41.19 -12.99 -7.06
CA GLU A 173 40.14 -14.00 -7.21
C GLU A 173 38.98 -13.51 -8.10
N ALA A 174 38.68 -12.20 -8.09
CA ALA A 174 37.65 -11.58 -8.92
C ALA A 174 37.91 -11.73 -10.43
N LEU A 175 39.15 -12.00 -10.83
CA LEU A 175 39.59 -12.09 -12.22
C LEU A 175 39.58 -13.53 -12.77
N THR A 176 39.22 -14.53 -11.95
CA THR A 176 39.19 -15.95 -12.32
C THR A 176 37.78 -16.52 -12.16
N ASP A 177 37.40 -17.53 -12.95
CA ASP A 177 36.04 -18.12 -12.85
C ASP A 177 35.81 -18.77 -11.48
N GLN A 178 36.79 -19.53 -10.98
CA GLN A 178 36.70 -20.21 -9.69
C GLN A 178 36.67 -19.22 -8.52
N GLY A 179 37.54 -18.19 -8.55
CA GLY A 179 37.56 -17.16 -7.54
C GLY A 179 36.30 -16.30 -7.56
N PHE A 180 35.78 -15.98 -8.75
CA PHE A 180 34.52 -15.25 -8.89
C PHE A 180 33.34 -16.03 -8.31
N ALA A 181 33.26 -17.32 -8.61
CA ALA A 181 32.24 -18.21 -8.08
C ALA A 181 32.33 -18.37 -6.55
N TYR A 182 33.56 -18.42 -6.01
CA TYR A 182 33.78 -18.42 -4.57
C TYR A 182 33.27 -17.12 -3.91
N LEU A 183 33.69 -15.96 -4.42
CA LEU A 183 33.25 -14.67 -3.90
C LEU A 183 31.73 -14.46 -4.03
N ALA A 184 31.13 -14.97 -5.11
CA ALA A 184 29.68 -14.94 -5.27
C ALA A 184 28.96 -15.73 -4.17
N LYS A 185 29.44 -16.93 -3.83
CA LYS A 185 28.84 -17.77 -2.78
C LYS A 185 28.91 -17.13 -1.40
N GLU A 186 30.04 -16.48 -1.12
CA GLU A 186 30.28 -15.90 0.21
C GLU A 186 29.59 -14.56 0.43
N TYR A 187 29.50 -13.71 -0.61
CA TYR A 187 29.15 -12.31 -0.41
C TYR A 187 27.96 -11.80 -1.25
N SER A 188 27.49 -12.55 -2.25
CA SER A 188 26.38 -12.10 -3.09
C SER A 188 25.02 -12.33 -2.40
N ASP A 189 24.13 -11.34 -2.47
CA ASP A 189 22.74 -11.40 -2.02
C ASP A 189 21.80 -12.06 -3.05
N GLY A 190 22.32 -12.40 -4.25
CA GLY A 190 21.56 -12.98 -5.35
C GLY A 190 21.10 -14.42 -5.08
N VAL A 191 20.00 -14.84 -5.69
CA VAL A 191 19.50 -16.22 -5.56
C VAL A 191 20.46 -17.24 -6.16
N GLU A 192 21.24 -16.80 -7.15
CA GLU A 192 22.30 -17.50 -7.84
C GLU A 192 23.61 -17.61 -7.04
N ALA A 193 23.74 -16.90 -5.91
CA ALA A 193 24.95 -16.90 -5.08
C ALA A 193 25.41 -18.33 -4.75
N LYS A 194 24.47 -19.20 -4.34
CA LYS A 194 24.74 -20.62 -4.02
C LYS A 194 25.36 -21.41 -5.17
N GLN A 195 25.11 -21.00 -6.40
CA GLN A 195 25.64 -21.62 -7.63
C GLN A 195 26.86 -20.88 -8.18
N GLY A 196 27.52 -20.06 -7.36
CA GLY A 196 28.68 -19.28 -7.80
C GLY A 196 28.31 -18.06 -8.64
N GLY A 197 27.09 -17.55 -8.50
CA GLY A 197 26.64 -16.39 -9.26
C GLY A 197 26.19 -16.70 -10.68
N VAL A 198 26.29 -17.95 -11.14
CA VAL A 198 25.95 -18.35 -12.51
C VAL A 198 24.48 -18.11 -12.77
N LEU A 199 24.18 -17.38 -13.85
CA LEU A 199 22.81 -17.12 -14.25
C LEU A 199 22.20 -18.35 -14.94
N ASN A 200 20.91 -18.58 -14.70
CA ASN A 200 20.17 -19.70 -15.28
C ASN A 200 19.73 -19.48 -16.73
N TYR A 201 20.15 -18.38 -17.34
CA TYR A 201 19.77 -17.98 -18.70
C TYR A 201 21.00 -17.49 -19.45
N ASP A 202 21.04 -17.71 -20.77
CA ASP A 202 22.09 -17.23 -21.65
C ASP A 202 21.61 -15.98 -22.35
N PHE A 203 22.32 -14.86 -22.14
CA PHE A 203 21.84 -13.53 -22.51
C PHE A 203 22.53 -13.04 -23.77
N THR A 204 21.79 -12.37 -24.64
CA THR A 204 22.38 -11.48 -25.64
C THR A 204 23.04 -10.27 -24.97
N ARG A 205 23.94 -9.60 -25.68
CA ARG A 205 24.60 -8.38 -25.17
C ARG A 205 23.60 -7.24 -24.88
N SER A 206 22.55 -7.10 -25.70
CA SER A 206 21.51 -6.09 -25.50
C SER A 206 20.68 -6.36 -24.24
N GLU A 207 20.38 -7.62 -23.95
CA GLU A 207 19.70 -8.00 -22.69
C GLU A 207 20.59 -7.72 -21.48
N LEU A 208 21.89 -8.06 -21.54
CA LEU A 208 22.83 -7.72 -20.47
C LEU A 208 22.98 -6.22 -20.26
N ALA A 209 22.98 -5.42 -21.34
CA ALA A 209 23.00 -3.96 -21.25
C ALA A 209 21.74 -3.42 -20.56
N THR A 210 20.57 -3.90 -20.99
CA THR A 210 19.26 -3.51 -20.42
C THR A 210 19.16 -3.86 -18.94
N VAL A 211 19.48 -5.10 -18.57
CA VAL A 211 19.38 -5.59 -17.18
C VAL A 211 20.33 -4.83 -16.25
N ASN A 212 21.47 -4.36 -16.75
CA ASN A 212 22.47 -3.61 -15.98
C ASN A 212 22.35 -2.09 -16.10
N HIS A 213 21.32 -1.58 -16.80
CA HIS A 213 21.09 -0.14 -17.02
C HIS A 213 22.31 0.58 -17.63
N ILE A 214 22.97 -0.04 -18.60
CA ILE A 214 24.10 0.53 -19.35
C ILE A 214 23.74 0.58 -20.84
N GLU A 215 24.40 1.46 -21.60
CA GLU A 215 24.11 1.62 -23.03
C GLU A 215 24.52 0.40 -23.85
N GLN A 216 25.71 -0.16 -23.58
CA GLN A 216 26.29 -1.27 -24.33
C GLN A 216 27.08 -2.21 -23.41
N PHE A 217 27.01 -3.52 -23.67
CA PHE A 217 27.74 -4.55 -22.91
C PHE A 217 28.86 -5.16 -23.76
N GLU A 218 30.10 -4.75 -23.51
CA GLU A 218 31.25 -5.03 -24.38
C GLU A 218 32.21 -6.11 -23.86
N LEU A 219 31.94 -6.68 -22.68
CA LEU A 219 32.84 -7.64 -22.07
C LEU A 219 33.08 -8.88 -22.94
N GLN A 220 34.31 -9.34 -22.94
CA GLN A 220 34.75 -10.57 -23.57
C GLN A 220 34.73 -11.73 -22.57
N VAL A 221 34.78 -12.96 -23.09
CA VAL A 221 34.87 -14.18 -22.27
C VAL A 221 36.09 -14.10 -21.35
N GLY A 222 35.90 -14.44 -20.08
CA GLY A 222 36.90 -14.35 -19.02
C GLY A 222 37.06 -12.97 -18.39
N GLN A 223 36.38 -11.93 -18.90
CA GLN A 223 36.42 -10.60 -18.30
C GLN A 223 35.37 -10.42 -17.20
N THR A 224 35.75 -9.62 -16.21
CA THR A 224 34.89 -9.17 -15.12
C THR A 224 34.56 -7.68 -15.33
N SER A 225 33.32 -7.28 -15.09
CA SER A 225 32.86 -5.90 -15.25
C SER A 225 33.39 -4.99 -14.14
N PRO A 226 33.36 -3.66 -14.35
CA PRO A 226 33.33 -2.74 -13.22
C PRO A 226 32.05 -2.92 -12.39
N LEU A 227 31.94 -2.19 -11.29
CA LEU A 227 30.72 -2.15 -10.49
C LEU A 227 29.63 -1.34 -11.23
N TYR A 228 28.56 -2.01 -11.66
CA TYR A 228 27.37 -1.38 -12.20
C TYR A 228 26.40 -1.02 -11.06
N GLU A 229 25.78 0.15 -11.16
CA GLU A 229 24.81 0.62 -10.18
C GLU A 229 23.41 0.68 -10.82
N THR A 230 22.49 -0.13 -10.31
CA THR A 230 21.08 -0.11 -10.72
C THR A 230 20.23 0.56 -9.63
N PRO A 231 18.92 0.80 -9.85
CA PRO A 231 18.05 1.33 -8.81
C PRO A 231 17.98 0.43 -7.56
N THR A 232 18.15 -0.88 -7.71
CA THR A 232 17.90 -1.86 -6.64
C THR A 232 19.14 -2.62 -6.17
N ALA A 233 20.26 -2.56 -6.89
CA ALA A 233 21.47 -3.28 -6.53
C ALA A 233 22.75 -2.64 -7.09
N PHE A 234 23.87 -2.99 -6.47
CA PHE A 234 25.18 -2.93 -7.13
C PHE A 234 25.50 -4.29 -7.72
N ARG A 235 26.04 -4.32 -8.93
CA ARG A 235 26.26 -5.55 -9.69
C ARG A 235 27.67 -5.62 -10.25
N VAL A 236 28.22 -6.83 -10.25
CA VAL A 236 29.44 -7.16 -10.96
C VAL A 236 29.14 -8.38 -11.83
N MET A 237 29.53 -8.34 -13.08
CA MET A 237 29.29 -9.41 -14.05
C MET A 237 30.60 -10.07 -14.44
N ARG A 238 30.57 -11.36 -14.74
CA ARG A 238 31.68 -12.08 -15.36
C ARG A 238 31.17 -12.92 -16.52
N VAL A 239 31.79 -12.78 -17.69
CA VAL A 239 31.42 -13.56 -18.88
C VAL A 239 32.17 -14.88 -18.85
N LEU A 240 31.45 -15.99 -18.77
CA LEU A 240 32.02 -17.33 -18.62
C LEU A 240 32.29 -18.00 -19.96
N SER A 241 31.33 -17.90 -20.89
CA SER A 241 31.47 -18.52 -22.21
C SER A 241 30.53 -17.86 -23.23
N ARG A 242 30.83 -18.09 -24.51
CA ARG A 242 29.93 -17.81 -25.63
C ARG A 242 29.06 -19.04 -25.87
N VAL A 243 27.80 -18.81 -26.17
CA VAL A 243 26.82 -19.83 -26.53
C VAL A 243 26.46 -19.62 -27.98
N ALA A 244 26.70 -20.64 -28.80
CA ALA A 244 26.40 -20.58 -30.23
C ALA A 244 24.90 -20.36 -30.46
N PRO A 245 24.52 -19.61 -31.50
CA PRO A 245 23.12 -19.43 -31.85
C PRO A 245 22.46 -20.78 -32.17
N GLU A 246 21.21 -20.95 -31.74
CA GLU A 246 20.44 -22.17 -32.00
C GLU A 246 20.06 -22.32 -33.47
N LYS A 247 19.85 -21.18 -34.15
CA LYS A 247 19.51 -21.11 -35.57
C LYS A 247 20.40 -20.11 -36.30
N GLU A 248 20.58 -20.35 -37.59
CA GLU A 248 21.26 -19.41 -38.48
C GLU A 248 20.48 -18.08 -38.50
N GLY A 249 21.14 -17.00 -38.09
CA GLY A 249 20.53 -15.66 -37.94
C GLY A 249 20.20 -15.24 -36.51
N ASP A 250 20.25 -16.15 -35.53
CA ASP A 250 20.10 -15.76 -34.12
C ASP A 250 21.35 -15.02 -33.62
N ALA A 251 21.17 -14.11 -32.66
CA ALA A 251 22.27 -13.39 -32.03
C ALA A 251 23.11 -14.32 -31.13
N GLU A 252 24.42 -14.08 -31.08
CA GLU A 252 25.32 -14.74 -30.12
C GLU A 252 24.84 -14.45 -28.68
N LYS A 253 24.76 -15.51 -27.87
CA LYS A 253 24.43 -15.43 -26.45
C LYS A 253 25.67 -15.63 -25.59
N LEU A 254 25.62 -15.12 -24.37
CA LEU A 254 26.68 -15.19 -23.38
C LEU A 254 26.17 -15.89 -22.13
N ARG A 255 26.94 -16.85 -21.65
CA ARG A 255 26.80 -17.38 -20.30
C ARG A 255 27.52 -16.43 -19.35
N ALA A 256 26.83 -15.90 -18.35
CA ALA A 256 27.40 -14.98 -17.38
C ALA A 256 27.15 -15.42 -15.94
N ALA A 257 28.02 -14.97 -15.04
CA ALA A 257 27.80 -14.98 -13.61
C ALA A 257 27.70 -13.54 -13.08
N GLN A 258 27.04 -13.36 -11.94
CA GLN A 258 26.95 -12.07 -11.28
C GLN A 258 27.20 -12.12 -9.77
N TRP A 259 27.69 -11.01 -9.24
CA TRP A 259 27.53 -10.63 -7.84
C TRP A 259 26.44 -9.58 -7.75
N LEU A 260 25.56 -9.72 -6.78
CA LEU A 260 24.48 -8.78 -6.52
C LEU A 260 24.57 -8.34 -5.06
N PHE A 261 24.70 -7.05 -4.85
CA PHE A 261 24.65 -6.45 -3.51
C PHE A 261 23.42 -5.56 -3.44
N ARG A 262 22.46 -5.90 -2.58
CA ARG A 262 21.17 -5.22 -2.53
C ARG A 262 21.34 -3.77 -2.08
N LYS A 263 20.77 -2.83 -2.83
CA LYS A 263 20.67 -1.43 -2.41
C LYS A 263 19.45 -1.24 -1.52
N MET A 264 19.62 -0.47 -0.46
CA MET A 264 18.52 0.04 0.33
C MET A 264 17.78 1.10 -0.49
N PRO A 265 16.45 1.01 -0.61
CA PRO A 265 15.66 1.97 -1.37
C PRO A 265 15.75 3.34 -0.71
N VAL A 266 16.19 4.34 -1.48
CA VAL A 266 16.27 5.73 -1.04
C VAL A 266 15.02 6.42 -1.55
N ALA A 267 14.10 6.79 -0.65
CA ALA A 267 12.87 7.46 -1.03
C ALA A 267 13.16 8.86 -1.59
N ASP A 268 12.46 9.19 -2.68
CA ASP A 268 12.51 10.51 -3.30
C ASP A 268 12.15 11.62 -2.31
N GLU A 269 12.62 12.82 -2.62
CA GLU A 269 12.27 14.00 -1.85
C GLU A 269 10.82 14.39 -2.10
N LYS A 270 10.00 14.23 -1.06
CA LYS A 270 8.64 14.73 -1.06
C LYS A 270 8.66 16.23 -0.85
N SER A 271 7.81 16.94 -1.58
CA SER A 271 7.61 18.37 -1.34
C SER A 271 7.02 18.57 0.07
N ARG A 272 7.26 19.76 0.63
CA ARG A 272 6.70 20.15 1.93
C ARG A 272 5.17 20.06 1.92
N ASP A 273 4.54 20.45 0.81
CA ASP A 273 3.09 20.46 0.66
C ASP A 273 2.51 19.05 0.56
N ASP A 274 3.16 18.15 -0.19
CA ASP A 274 2.76 16.73 -0.23
C ASP A 274 2.84 16.09 1.16
N LEU A 275 3.91 16.40 1.90
CA LEU A 275 4.08 15.89 3.25
C LEU A 275 3.03 16.46 4.20
N ARG A 276 2.73 17.75 4.11
CA ARG A 276 1.68 18.40 4.91
C ARG A 276 0.32 17.77 4.61
N ALA A 277 -0.02 17.55 3.35
CA ALA A 277 -1.24 16.88 2.94
C ALA A 277 -1.31 15.44 3.49
N GLN A 278 -0.22 14.68 3.39
CA GLN A 278 -0.14 13.33 3.92
C GLN A 278 -0.31 13.30 5.45
N LEU A 279 0.34 14.22 6.17
CA LEU A 279 0.21 14.35 7.62
C LEU A 279 -1.22 14.72 8.03
N LEU A 280 -1.85 15.65 7.32
CA LEU A 280 -3.24 16.05 7.55
C LEU A 280 -4.19 14.84 7.40
N VAL A 281 -4.07 14.09 6.31
CA VAL A 281 -4.88 12.88 6.09
C VAL A 281 -4.64 11.83 7.18
N SER A 282 -3.39 11.64 7.60
CA SER A 282 -3.06 10.70 8.69
C SER A 282 -3.68 11.14 10.03
N LYS A 283 -3.57 12.44 10.37
CA LYS A 283 -4.12 13.02 11.59
C LYS A 283 -5.65 12.96 11.60
N GLN A 284 -6.29 13.27 10.47
CA GLN A 284 -7.73 13.12 10.29
C GLN A 284 -8.18 11.65 10.45
N LYS A 285 -7.48 10.68 9.85
CA LYS A 285 -7.79 9.25 10.03
C LYS A 285 -7.70 8.82 11.50
N ASN A 286 -6.66 9.24 12.19
CA ASN A 286 -6.47 8.95 13.62
C ASN A 286 -7.56 9.61 14.47
N ALA A 287 -7.91 10.86 14.16
CA ALA A 287 -8.99 11.56 14.84
C ALA A 287 -10.35 10.89 14.63
N VAL A 288 -10.68 10.50 13.39
CA VAL A 288 -11.92 9.75 13.08
C VAL A 288 -11.97 8.43 13.88
N ALA A 289 -10.85 7.71 13.99
CA ALA A 289 -10.77 6.50 14.79
C ALA A 289 -10.99 6.79 16.29
N ALA A 290 -10.37 7.83 16.83
CA ALA A 290 -10.53 8.24 18.23
C ALA A 290 -11.96 8.70 18.55
N ILE A 291 -12.56 9.49 17.65
CA ILE A 291 -13.96 9.90 17.71
C ILE A 291 -14.86 8.67 17.70
N GLY A 292 -14.64 7.74 16.76
CA GLY A 292 -15.39 6.50 16.68
C GLY A 292 -15.37 5.69 17.97
N GLN A 293 -14.19 5.58 18.61
CA GLN A 293 -14.06 4.94 19.92
C GLN A 293 -14.81 5.70 21.03
N SER A 294 -14.77 7.03 21.03
CA SER A 294 -15.49 7.85 21.99
C SER A 294 -17.01 7.71 21.81
N LEU A 295 -17.50 7.76 20.57
CA LEU A 295 -18.91 7.55 20.25
C LEU A 295 -19.37 6.12 20.60
N ALA A 296 -18.53 5.10 20.39
CA ALA A 296 -18.84 3.72 20.78
C ALA A 296 -18.92 3.51 22.31
N LYS A 297 -18.33 4.41 23.12
CA LYS A 297 -18.54 4.44 24.58
C LYS A 297 -19.86 5.13 24.94
N LYS A 298 -20.27 6.13 24.17
CA LYS A 298 -21.49 6.91 24.38
C LYS A 298 -22.75 6.16 23.92
N TYR A 299 -22.66 5.44 22.80
CA TYR A 299 -23.78 4.72 22.19
C TYR A 299 -23.50 3.22 22.18
N PRO A 300 -24.48 2.37 22.57
CA PRO A 300 -24.28 0.93 22.58
C PRO A 300 -24.06 0.41 21.16
N VAL A 301 -22.96 -0.33 20.98
CA VAL A 301 -22.65 -1.05 19.74
C VAL A 301 -22.53 -2.53 20.05
N SER A 302 -23.37 -3.34 19.41
CA SER A 302 -23.23 -4.80 19.43
C SER A 302 -22.93 -5.29 18.03
N CYS A 303 -22.02 -6.27 17.90
CA CYS A 303 -21.73 -6.89 16.62
C CYS A 303 -21.42 -8.38 16.84
N VAL A 304 -21.96 -9.26 16.02
CA VAL A 304 -21.71 -10.71 16.14
C VAL A 304 -20.24 -11.03 15.86
N PHE A 305 -19.53 -10.13 15.17
CA PHE A 305 -18.10 -10.20 14.90
C PHE A 305 -17.24 -9.39 15.91
N SER A 306 -17.81 -8.97 17.06
CA SER A 306 -17.32 -7.87 17.93
C SER A 306 -16.14 -8.14 18.85
N GLN A 307 -15.52 -9.33 18.92
CA GLN A 307 -14.24 -9.48 19.65
C GLN A 307 -13.10 -8.59 19.09
N VAL A 308 -13.39 -7.80 18.06
CA VAL A 308 -12.40 -7.29 17.12
C VAL A 308 -12.67 -5.82 16.69
N ALA A 309 -13.87 -5.29 16.85
CA ALA A 309 -14.27 -4.06 16.13
C ALA A 309 -13.76 -2.75 16.76
N PHE A 310 -13.68 -2.64 18.09
CA PHE A 310 -13.35 -1.37 18.76
C PHE A 310 -12.40 -1.51 19.98
N GLY A 311 -11.61 -2.57 20.04
CA GLY A 311 -10.54 -2.70 21.04
C GLY A 311 -11.00 -2.86 22.49
N GLN A 312 -12.28 -3.17 22.74
CA GLN A 312 -12.72 -3.58 24.07
C GLN A 312 -12.13 -4.96 24.39
N LYS A 313 -11.04 -4.98 25.16
CA LYS A 313 -10.61 -6.18 25.88
C LYS A 313 -11.70 -6.50 26.91
N ARG A 314 -12.25 -7.71 26.85
CA ARG A 314 -13.09 -8.24 27.93
C ARG A 314 -12.26 -8.48 29.18
#